data_AF-A0A7J0BFS5-F1
#
_entry.id   AF-A0A7J0BFS5-F1
#
_cell.length_a   1.000
_cell.length_b   1.000
_cell.length_c   1.000
_cell.angle_alpha   90.00
_cell.angle_beta   90.00
_cell.angle_gamma   90.00
#
_symmetry.space_group_name_H-M   'P 1'
#
loop_
_entity.id
_entity.type
_entity.pdbx_description
1 polymer ?
#
loop_
_entity_poly.entity_id
_entity_poly.type
_entity_poly.pdbx_seq_one_letter_code
_entity_poly.pdbx_strand_id
1 'polypeptide(L)'
;MHLRTFINTLSGSPATDYIISIGPLPADSRREGDRCLVIYEPTPQHILKIKDIPAAELGTGISLHIDSVTYHAHSRNVKVLQGFLAFWFMKYIWLPLHSVQIPDHLGLRKESKEDFIHEINKLRNQDLLLTHPLTDKIRKAGKGFPAILLMPGPSLSNITGKLKALAEKAIIICISRTVGFALQEGVEPDLVIQLDCHCLQQRLFPEQHFQDTTLLSLSLAPISGFAKNFRQVFFTDSFDLEVLPNSYRPKESWLSTFLLCLGAAETLDLESLYVFGSDLSYQNKDACYYNTTDGAIDNATHVEQEFITAIKNGEFITCDINNTPVSTTLQYFATAFEAEMFAQEIMQSAGTRFYNASSSGILSPEMFIPVNEDHILQRQDFNRERFRKRLDAMANHRETINYNLLKHKIRLRIQQLREALKVAREVDPSSHPEERYPLFQIVHELTLDNPGVMSSQGKAQFTCGLLDVWLTEARRALNIVTLHQQAPETPVTLLCCPEEFEVCGEPILKQHPNWQIAPLAVTDIFSPSATMPSVPFHRLHADAVEGKPIVLITRALLDRYGYLIQAMPSDNILEYPAQ
;
A
#
# COMPACT_ATOMS: atom_id res chain seq x y z
N MET A 1 -1.10 -21.23 14.90
CA MET A 1 -2.37 -20.58 14.52
C MET A 1 -3.47 -21.63 14.53
N HIS A 2 -4.54 -21.45 15.32
CA HIS A 2 -5.61 -22.46 15.44
C HIS A 2 -6.98 -21.79 15.30
N LEU A 3 -7.55 -21.79 14.09
CA LEU A 3 -8.99 -21.99 13.93
C LEU A 3 -9.17 -23.52 13.94
N ARG A 4 -9.83 -24.07 14.96
CA ARG A 4 -10.21 -25.48 14.94
C ARG A 4 -11.69 -25.55 14.66
N THR A 5 -12.05 -26.32 13.65
CA THR A 5 -13.42 -26.54 13.27
C THR A 5 -13.62 -28.04 13.19
N PHE A 6 -14.25 -28.66 14.17
CA PHE A 6 -14.44 -30.12 14.16
C PHE A 6 -15.86 -30.50 13.75
N ILE A 7 -15.97 -31.46 12.83
CA ILE A 7 -17.16 -32.29 12.59
C ILE A 7 -16.78 -33.71 13.01
N ASN A 8 -17.51 -34.30 13.96
CA ASN A 8 -17.43 -35.70 14.40
C ASN A 8 -16.18 -36.18 15.17
N THR A 9 -15.31 -35.31 15.71
CA THR A 9 -14.25 -35.78 16.64
C THR A 9 -13.89 -34.79 17.73
N LEU A 10 -14.33 -35.07 18.94
CA LEU A 10 -13.63 -34.75 20.18
C LEU A 10 -13.81 -35.94 21.12
N SER A 11 -12.70 -36.49 21.62
CA SER A 11 -12.74 -37.58 22.58
C SER A 11 -13.46 -37.11 23.86
N GLY A 12 -14.76 -37.44 23.96
CA GLY A 12 -15.60 -37.17 25.12
C GLY A 12 -16.84 -36.29 24.89
N SER A 13 -17.08 -35.72 23.71
CA SER A 13 -18.37 -35.10 23.35
C SER A 13 -19.25 -36.09 22.59
N PRO A 14 -20.59 -36.03 22.71
CA PRO A 14 -21.47 -36.82 21.84
C PRO A 14 -21.11 -36.55 20.38
N ALA A 15 -21.21 -37.56 19.53
CA ALA A 15 -20.75 -37.59 18.14
C ALA A 15 -21.55 -36.66 17.19
N THR A 16 -22.11 -35.57 17.70
CA THR A 16 -23.14 -34.75 17.10
C THR A 16 -22.84 -33.27 17.13
N ASP A 17 -21.68 -32.82 17.62
CA ASP A 17 -21.41 -31.40 17.87
C ASP A 17 -20.32 -30.84 16.94
N TYR A 18 -20.58 -29.64 16.42
CA TYR A 18 -19.69 -28.80 15.64
C TYR A 18 -19.07 -27.72 16.52
N ILE A 19 -17.74 -27.65 16.56
CA ILE A 19 -17.03 -26.70 17.42
C ILE A 19 -16.15 -25.78 16.58
N ILE A 20 -16.38 -24.46 16.65
CA ILE A 20 -15.51 -23.42 16.08
C ILE A 20 -14.67 -22.84 17.22
N SER A 21 -13.38 -23.12 17.25
CA SER A 21 -12.45 -22.52 18.19
C SER A 21 -11.51 -21.57 17.49
N ILE A 22 -11.30 -20.37 18.04
CA ILE A 22 -10.27 -19.41 17.62
C ILE A 22 -9.34 -19.11 18.79
N GLY A 23 -8.03 -18.99 18.52
CA GLY A 23 -7.05 -18.51 19.49
C GLY A 23 -6.46 -19.60 20.40
N PRO A 24 -5.62 -19.22 21.38
CA PRO A 24 -4.95 -20.15 22.28
C PRO A 24 -5.88 -20.63 23.41
N LEU A 25 -6.74 -21.61 23.12
CA LEU A 25 -7.58 -22.23 24.15
C LEU A 25 -6.73 -23.09 25.12
N PRO A 26 -6.83 -22.90 26.45
CA PRO A 26 -6.22 -23.80 27.43
C PRO A 26 -6.71 -25.24 27.25
N ALA A 27 -5.84 -26.23 27.44
CA ALA A 27 -6.17 -27.65 27.24
C ALA A 27 -7.39 -28.13 28.07
N ASP A 28 -7.65 -27.45 29.20
CA ASP A 28 -8.70 -27.75 30.18
C ASP A 28 -9.97 -26.90 30.03
N SER A 29 -10.04 -25.98 29.05
CA SER A 29 -11.21 -25.11 28.80
C SER A 29 -12.43 -25.85 28.21
N ARG A 30 -12.48 -27.19 28.37
CA ARG A 30 -13.46 -28.11 27.78
C ARG A 30 -14.83 -28.10 28.49
N ARG A 31 -15.02 -27.29 29.53
CA ARG A 31 -16.25 -27.27 30.33
C ARG A 31 -16.62 -25.85 30.74
N GLU A 32 -17.91 -25.56 30.59
CA GLU A 32 -18.70 -24.37 30.96
C GLU A 32 -17.97 -23.23 31.68
N GLY A 33 -18.04 -22.04 31.08
CA GLY A 33 -17.58 -20.75 31.59
C GLY A 33 -17.69 -19.68 30.50
N ASP A 34 -17.39 -18.42 30.84
CA ASP A 34 -17.55 -17.22 29.99
C ASP A 34 -16.86 -17.26 28.60
N ARG A 35 -16.07 -18.30 28.30
CA ARG A 35 -15.26 -18.44 27.07
C ARG A 35 -15.77 -19.51 26.10
N CYS A 36 -16.84 -20.22 26.48
CA CYS A 36 -17.51 -21.19 25.65
C CYS A 36 -18.93 -20.69 25.37
N LEU A 37 -19.16 -20.19 24.15
CA LEU A 37 -20.49 -19.73 23.74
C LEU A 37 -21.19 -20.86 23.01
N VAL A 38 -22.24 -21.40 23.62
CA VAL A 38 -23.10 -22.39 22.98
C VAL A 38 -24.14 -21.66 22.13
N ILE A 39 -24.14 -21.90 20.83
CA ILE A 39 -25.07 -21.31 19.88
C ILE A 39 -26.04 -22.41 19.44
N TYR A 40 -27.22 -22.38 20.04
CA TYR A 40 -28.30 -23.32 19.73
C TYR A 40 -28.96 -23.05 18.37
N GLU A 41 -28.92 -21.80 17.90
CA GLU A 41 -29.42 -21.42 16.56
C GLU A 41 -28.58 -20.26 16.00
N PRO A 42 -27.72 -20.47 14.98
CA PRO A 42 -26.95 -19.40 14.36
C PRO A 42 -27.90 -18.57 13.48
N THR A 43 -28.67 -17.68 14.11
CA THR A 43 -29.50 -16.67 13.43
C THR A 43 -28.70 -15.38 13.24
N PRO A 44 -29.13 -14.47 12.35
CA PRO A 44 -28.50 -13.15 12.23
C PRO A 44 -28.40 -12.39 13.56
N GLN A 45 -29.34 -12.60 14.49
CA GLN A 45 -29.30 -12.01 15.83
C GLN A 45 -28.18 -12.59 16.71
N HIS A 46 -27.86 -13.87 16.58
CA HIS A 46 -26.72 -14.47 17.29
C HIS A 46 -25.38 -14.00 16.71
N ILE A 47 -25.31 -13.78 15.40
CA ILE A 47 -24.12 -13.15 14.78
C ILE A 47 -23.91 -11.73 15.34
N LEU A 48 -24.97 -10.96 15.60
CA LEU A 48 -24.86 -9.66 16.26
C LEU A 48 -24.32 -9.78 17.69
N LYS A 49 -24.81 -10.73 18.50
CA LYS A 49 -24.25 -10.97 19.85
C LYS A 49 -22.76 -11.31 19.84
N ILE A 50 -22.31 -12.04 18.82
CA ILE A 50 -20.90 -12.39 18.66
C ILE A 50 -20.08 -11.18 18.24
N LYS A 51 -20.64 -10.27 17.42
CA LYS A 51 -20.01 -8.98 17.08
C LYS A 51 -19.79 -8.09 18.29
N ASP A 52 -20.60 -8.24 19.34
CA ASP A 52 -20.51 -7.45 20.57
C ASP A 52 -19.43 -7.95 21.54
N ILE A 53 -18.82 -9.12 21.30
CA ILE A 53 -17.71 -9.63 22.13
C ILE A 53 -16.53 -8.65 22.04
N PRO A 54 -15.92 -8.20 23.15
CA PRO A 54 -14.73 -7.37 23.07
C PRO A 54 -13.61 -8.09 22.33
N ALA A 55 -13.02 -7.46 21.31
CA ALA A 55 -12.01 -8.12 20.49
C ALA A 55 -10.80 -8.61 21.32
N ALA A 56 -10.46 -7.93 22.42
CA ALA A 56 -9.42 -8.38 23.36
C ALA A 56 -9.67 -9.79 23.94
N GLU A 57 -10.93 -10.20 24.10
CA GLU A 57 -11.30 -11.53 24.61
C GLU A 57 -10.98 -12.63 23.58
N LEU A 58 -11.06 -12.34 22.28
CA LEU A 58 -10.66 -13.26 21.21
C LEU A 58 -9.18 -13.64 21.28
N GLY A 59 -8.35 -12.71 21.77
CA GLY A 59 -6.92 -12.95 21.99
C GLY A 59 -6.65 -14.07 23.02
N THR A 60 -7.60 -14.29 23.93
CA THR A 60 -7.54 -15.36 24.94
C THR A 60 -8.21 -16.67 24.49
N GLY A 61 -8.77 -16.65 23.29
CA GLY A 61 -9.42 -17.76 22.61
C GLY A 61 -10.90 -17.91 22.97
N ILE A 62 -11.72 -18.21 21.95
CA ILE A 62 -13.17 -18.44 22.07
C ILE A 62 -13.53 -19.76 21.41
N SER A 63 -14.44 -20.50 22.04
CA SER A 63 -15.05 -21.70 21.46
C SER A 63 -16.55 -21.49 21.26
N LEU A 64 -17.04 -21.72 20.04
CA LEU A 64 -18.45 -21.76 19.69
C LEU A 64 -18.89 -23.20 19.49
N HIS A 65 -19.96 -23.61 20.16
CA HIS A 65 -20.54 -24.95 20.05
C HIS A 65 -21.87 -24.86 19.30
N ILE A 66 -22.01 -25.63 18.22
CA ILE A 66 -23.19 -25.69 17.35
C ILE A 66 -23.49 -27.18 17.18
N ASP A 67 -24.70 -27.66 17.46
CA ASP A 67 -25.00 -29.07 17.20
C ASP A 67 -25.16 -29.35 15.69
N SER A 68 -25.00 -30.61 15.29
CA SER A 68 -25.03 -31.06 13.89
C SER A 68 -26.36 -30.83 13.21
N VAL A 69 -27.48 -30.93 13.93
CA VAL A 69 -28.82 -30.68 13.38
C VAL A 69 -28.93 -29.21 13.02
N THR A 70 -28.55 -28.33 13.95
CA THR A 70 -28.50 -26.88 13.77
C THR A 70 -27.53 -26.49 12.65
N TYR A 71 -26.37 -27.14 12.58
CA TYR A 71 -25.40 -26.93 11.52
C TYR A 71 -26.00 -27.24 10.14
N HIS A 72 -26.60 -28.42 9.96
CA HIS A 72 -27.18 -28.80 8.67
C HIS A 72 -28.39 -27.93 8.29
N ALA A 73 -29.18 -27.50 9.27
CA ALA A 73 -30.30 -26.59 9.06
C ALA A 73 -29.86 -25.16 8.67
N HIS A 74 -28.66 -24.73 9.11
CA HIS A 74 -28.21 -23.34 9.00
C HIS A 74 -26.77 -23.18 8.49
N SER A 75 -26.30 -24.10 7.65
CA SER A 75 -24.90 -24.18 7.19
C SER A 75 -24.35 -22.86 6.63
N ARG A 76 -25.19 -22.10 5.92
CA ARG A 76 -24.88 -20.76 5.44
C ARG A 76 -24.54 -19.78 6.56
N ASN A 77 -25.36 -19.72 7.61
CA ASN A 77 -25.11 -18.81 8.74
C ASN A 77 -23.87 -19.23 9.52
N VAL A 78 -23.57 -20.53 9.58
CA VAL A 78 -22.33 -21.04 10.14
C VAL A 78 -21.12 -20.58 9.31
N LYS A 79 -21.17 -20.62 7.97
CA LYS A 79 -20.10 -20.10 7.11
C LYS A 79 -19.87 -18.61 7.31
N VAL A 80 -20.94 -17.81 7.39
CA VAL A 80 -20.87 -16.37 7.70
C VAL A 80 -20.20 -16.14 9.06
N LEU A 81 -20.57 -16.94 10.05
CA LEU A 81 -19.98 -16.87 11.38
C LEU A 81 -18.48 -17.23 11.38
N GLN A 82 -18.08 -18.28 10.67
CA GLN A 82 -16.67 -18.63 10.50
C GLN A 82 -15.89 -17.50 9.81
N GLY A 83 -16.44 -16.92 8.74
CA GLY A 83 -15.83 -15.80 8.02
C GLY A 83 -15.66 -14.57 8.92
N PHE A 84 -16.70 -14.23 9.68
CA PHE A 84 -16.65 -13.14 10.65
C PHE A 84 -15.58 -13.37 11.71
N LEU A 85 -15.56 -14.55 12.32
CA LEU A 85 -14.59 -14.91 13.35
C LEU A 85 -13.15 -14.89 12.82
N ALA A 86 -12.93 -15.42 11.61
CA ALA A 86 -11.62 -15.38 10.95
C ALA A 86 -11.19 -13.93 10.66
N PHE A 87 -12.08 -13.12 10.09
CA PHE A 87 -11.88 -11.69 9.87
C PHE A 87 -11.46 -10.99 11.15
N TRP A 88 -12.21 -11.20 12.22
CA TRP A 88 -12.03 -10.47 13.46
C TRP A 88 -10.72 -10.85 14.16
N PHE A 89 -10.42 -12.15 14.20
CA PHE A 89 -9.15 -12.65 14.72
C PHE A 89 -7.96 -12.15 13.88
N MET A 90 -8.03 -12.27 12.56
CA MET A 90 -6.93 -11.84 11.69
C MET A 90 -6.66 -10.35 11.79
N LYS A 91 -7.72 -9.53 11.68
CA LYS A 91 -7.61 -8.08 11.59
C LYS A 91 -7.20 -7.43 12.90
N TYR A 92 -7.75 -7.90 14.02
CA TYR A 92 -7.59 -7.23 15.31
C TYR A 92 -6.66 -7.95 16.29
N ILE A 93 -6.34 -9.23 16.07
CA ILE A 93 -5.47 -10.00 16.97
C ILE A 93 -4.19 -10.42 16.28
N TRP A 94 -4.29 -11.28 15.26
CA TRP A 94 -3.11 -11.93 14.68
C TRP A 94 -2.20 -10.94 13.95
N LEU A 95 -2.72 -10.15 13.01
CA LEU A 95 -1.89 -9.21 12.25
C LEU A 95 -1.27 -8.11 13.13
N PRO A 96 -2.00 -7.44 14.04
CA PRO A 96 -1.40 -6.46 14.95
C PRO A 96 -0.29 -7.03 15.83
N LEU A 97 -0.40 -8.29 16.28
CA LEU A 97 0.64 -8.98 17.06
C LEU A 97 1.90 -9.31 16.26
N HIS A 98 1.76 -9.59 14.96
CA HIS A 98 2.84 -10.15 14.12
C HIS A 98 3.39 -9.17 13.09
N SER A 99 2.82 -7.97 12.95
CA SER A 99 3.34 -6.94 12.05
C SER A 99 3.31 -5.58 12.73
N VAL A 100 4.49 -4.93 12.79
CA VAL A 100 4.63 -3.56 13.27
C VAL A 100 3.96 -2.54 12.35
N GLN A 101 3.76 -2.89 11.08
CA GLN A 101 3.15 -2.04 10.06
C GLN A 101 1.63 -1.93 10.22
N ILE A 102 1.02 -2.85 10.98
CA ILE A 102 -0.41 -2.91 11.21
C ILE A 102 -0.75 -2.15 12.49
N PRO A 103 -1.78 -1.27 12.47
CA PRO A 103 -2.25 -0.60 13.68
C PRO A 103 -2.73 -1.60 14.75
N ASP A 104 -2.36 -1.35 16.00
CA ASP A 104 -2.76 -2.15 17.15
C ASP A 104 -3.77 -1.38 17.99
N HIS A 105 -5.01 -1.42 17.55
CA HIS A 105 -6.12 -0.72 18.19
C HIS A 105 -6.46 -1.25 19.59
N LEU A 106 -5.99 -2.46 19.92
CA LEU A 106 -6.30 -3.13 21.18
C LEU A 106 -5.14 -3.08 22.18
N GLY A 107 -3.99 -2.50 21.81
CA GLY A 107 -2.81 -2.45 22.67
C GLY A 107 -2.25 -3.85 23.00
N LEU A 108 -2.32 -4.79 22.06
CA LEU A 108 -1.81 -6.15 22.22
C LEU A 108 -0.28 -6.19 22.29
N ARG A 109 0.38 -5.26 21.61
CA ARG A 109 1.83 -5.08 21.63
C ARG A 109 2.22 -4.35 22.91
N LYS A 110 3.31 -4.80 23.53
CA LYS A 110 3.88 -4.16 24.72
C LYS A 110 4.38 -2.74 24.43
N GLU A 111 4.75 -2.44 23.17
CA GLU A 111 5.29 -1.15 22.75
C GLU A 111 4.73 -0.77 21.37
N SER A 112 4.29 0.48 21.20
CA SER A 112 3.95 1.05 19.90
C SER A 112 5.23 1.50 19.19
N LYS A 113 5.46 1.03 17.96
CA LYS A 113 6.72 1.27 17.24
C LYS A 113 6.47 2.20 16.06
N GLU A 114 7.31 3.22 15.88
CA GLU A 114 7.32 4.01 14.64
C GLU A 114 7.90 3.14 13.51
N ASP A 115 7.23 3.11 12.36
CA ASP A 115 7.75 2.43 11.16
C ASP A 115 8.69 3.39 10.41
N PHE A 116 9.99 3.14 10.53
CA PHE A 116 11.04 3.91 9.87
C PHE A 116 10.91 3.93 8.34
N ILE A 117 10.50 2.82 7.72
CA ILE A 117 10.35 2.73 6.27
C ILE A 117 9.22 3.65 5.81
N HIS A 118 8.12 3.70 6.55
CA HIS A 118 7.03 4.64 6.29
C HIS A 118 7.50 6.10 6.37
N GLU A 119 8.28 6.45 7.39
CA GLU A 119 8.79 7.81 7.56
C GLU A 119 9.76 8.20 6.43
N ILE A 120 10.66 7.31 6.02
CA ILE A 120 11.54 7.56 4.88
C ILE A 120 10.73 7.71 3.57
N ASN A 121 9.78 6.82 3.31
CA ASN A 121 8.97 6.90 2.10
C ASN A 121 8.18 8.21 2.05
N LYS A 122 7.60 8.64 3.18
CA LYS A 122 6.92 9.94 3.30
C LYS A 122 7.83 11.11 2.93
N LEU A 123 9.06 11.12 3.44
CA LEU A 123 10.04 12.16 3.14
C LEU A 123 10.48 12.15 1.67
N ARG A 124 10.68 10.96 1.10
CA ARG A 124 11.02 10.79 -0.33
C ARG A 124 9.89 11.22 -1.26
N ASN A 125 8.64 10.98 -0.85
CA ASN A 125 7.46 11.38 -1.59
C ASN A 125 7.15 12.88 -1.42
N GLN A 126 7.93 13.66 -0.68
CA GLN A 126 7.56 15.02 -0.30
C GLN A 126 7.19 15.91 -1.48
N ASP A 127 7.93 15.87 -2.60
CA ASP A 127 7.58 16.67 -3.78
C ASP A 127 6.23 16.24 -4.39
N LEU A 128 5.99 14.93 -4.45
CA LEU A 128 4.73 14.38 -4.93
C LEU A 128 3.56 14.78 -4.01
N LEU A 129 3.74 14.66 -2.70
CA LEU A 129 2.73 15.00 -1.68
C LEU A 129 2.32 16.48 -1.70
N LEU A 130 3.21 17.37 -2.16
CA LEU A 130 2.93 18.81 -2.28
C LEU A 130 2.33 19.20 -3.63
N THR A 131 2.41 18.32 -4.64
CA THR A 131 1.99 18.61 -6.02
C THR A 131 0.69 17.92 -6.41
N HIS A 132 0.46 16.71 -5.91
CA HIS A 132 -0.63 15.87 -6.35
C HIS A 132 -1.81 15.88 -5.37
N PRO A 133 -3.05 15.86 -5.89
CA PRO A 133 -4.27 15.90 -5.08
C PRO A 133 -4.58 14.57 -4.39
N LEU A 134 -5.52 14.60 -3.45
CA LEU A 134 -6.13 13.39 -2.92
C LEU A 134 -7.17 12.80 -3.89
N THR A 135 -7.42 11.50 -3.76
CA THR A 135 -8.42 10.73 -4.51
C THR A 135 -9.86 11.25 -4.32
N ASP A 136 -10.09 12.06 -3.30
CA ASP A 136 -11.35 12.73 -3.07
C ASP A 136 -11.76 13.66 -4.23
N LYS A 137 -10.77 14.18 -4.98
CA LYS A 137 -10.97 15.03 -6.15
C LYS A 137 -11.48 14.27 -7.37
N ILE A 138 -11.19 12.98 -7.50
CA ILE A 138 -11.69 12.14 -8.60
C ILE A 138 -13.01 11.45 -8.26
N ARG A 139 -13.70 11.93 -7.22
CA ARG A 139 -15.02 11.42 -6.86
C ARG A 139 -15.96 11.49 -8.07
N LYS A 140 -16.54 10.34 -8.42
CA LYS A 140 -17.45 10.18 -9.56
C LYS A 140 -16.82 10.32 -10.96
N ALA A 141 -15.49 10.36 -11.07
CA ALA A 141 -14.82 10.40 -12.39
C ALA A 141 -15.16 9.16 -13.24
N GLY A 142 -15.31 8.01 -12.59
CA GLY A 142 -15.72 6.74 -13.19
C GLY A 142 -17.23 6.56 -13.38
N LYS A 143 -18.05 7.56 -13.05
CA LYS A 143 -19.51 7.42 -13.08
C LYS A 143 -20.03 6.99 -14.46
N GLY A 144 -20.76 5.88 -14.45
CA GLY A 144 -21.36 5.26 -15.64
C GLY A 144 -20.38 4.42 -16.47
N PHE A 145 -19.19 4.12 -15.95
CA PHE A 145 -18.25 3.22 -16.59
C PHE A 145 -18.12 1.91 -15.82
N PRO A 146 -18.04 0.77 -16.52
CA PRO A 146 -17.59 -0.48 -15.92
C PRO A 146 -16.06 -0.46 -15.75
N ALA A 147 -15.55 -1.23 -14.78
CA ALA A 147 -14.13 -1.50 -14.64
C ALA A 147 -13.84 -3.00 -14.50
N ILE A 148 -12.64 -3.38 -14.91
CA ILE A 148 -12.04 -4.69 -14.73
C ILE A 148 -10.87 -4.53 -13.76
N LEU A 149 -10.90 -5.27 -12.65
CA LEU A 149 -9.83 -5.33 -11.67
C LEU A 149 -9.03 -6.62 -11.86
N LEU A 150 -7.73 -6.46 -12.10
CA LEU A 150 -6.79 -7.58 -12.23
C LEU A 150 -6.07 -7.82 -10.91
N MET A 151 -6.40 -8.94 -10.25
CA MET A 151 -5.76 -9.42 -9.03
C MET A 151 -4.78 -10.57 -9.36
N PRO A 152 -3.74 -10.81 -8.56
CA PRO A 152 -2.62 -11.67 -8.94
C PRO A 152 -2.87 -13.18 -8.76
N GLY A 153 -4.11 -13.59 -8.49
CA GLY A 153 -4.45 -14.99 -8.27
C GLY A 153 -4.30 -15.86 -9.52
N PRO A 154 -4.13 -17.18 -9.35
CA PRO A 154 -3.86 -18.11 -10.46
C PRO A 154 -4.87 -18.04 -11.62
N SER A 155 -6.14 -17.75 -11.34
CA SER A 155 -7.18 -17.68 -12.39
C SER A 155 -7.04 -16.49 -13.33
N LEU A 156 -6.14 -15.53 -13.04
CA LEU A 156 -5.82 -14.44 -13.97
C LEU A 156 -5.34 -14.98 -15.33
N SER A 157 -4.66 -16.13 -15.34
CA SER A 157 -4.20 -16.78 -16.57
C SER A 157 -5.34 -17.17 -17.54
N ASN A 158 -6.58 -17.29 -17.07
CA ASN A 158 -7.72 -17.69 -17.88
C ASN A 158 -8.16 -16.63 -18.91
N ILE A 159 -7.71 -15.37 -18.72
CA ILE A 159 -7.99 -14.27 -19.64
C ILE A 159 -6.84 -13.92 -20.58
N THR A 160 -5.75 -14.71 -20.57
CA THR A 160 -4.67 -14.58 -21.56
C THR A 160 -5.23 -14.68 -22.99
N GLY A 161 -4.80 -13.77 -23.85
CA GLY A 161 -5.29 -13.57 -25.22
C GLY A 161 -6.63 -12.82 -25.33
N LYS A 162 -7.34 -12.56 -24.22
CA LYS A 162 -8.66 -11.92 -24.21
C LYS A 162 -8.65 -10.50 -23.64
N LEU A 163 -7.65 -10.15 -22.83
CA LEU A 163 -7.63 -8.88 -22.09
C LEU A 163 -7.75 -7.66 -23.01
N LYS A 164 -7.14 -7.70 -24.21
CA LYS A 164 -7.24 -6.59 -25.17
C LYS A 164 -8.67 -6.29 -25.61
N ALA A 165 -9.46 -7.31 -25.93
CA ALA A 165 -10.87 -7.15 -26.29
C ALA A 165 -11.71 -6.69 -25.09
N LEU A 166 -11.39 -7.18 -23.89
CA LEU A 166 -12.06 -6.76 -22.65
C LEU A 166 -11.75 -5.30 -22.31
N ALA A 167 -10.53 -4.83 -22.56
CA ALA A 167 -10.11 -3.46 -22.34
C ALA A 167 -10.88 -2.48 -23.24
N GLU A 168 -11.39 -2.89 -24.40
CA GLU A 168 -12.26 -2.02 -25.21
C GLU A 168 -13.61 -1.72 -24.51
N LYS A 169 -13.99 -2.53 -23.52
CA LYS A 169 -15.32 -2.47 -22.87
C LYS A 169 -15.33 -1.83 -21.49
N ALA A 170 -14.17 -1.68 -20.85
CA ALA A 170 -14.09 -1.25 -19.46
C ALA A 170 -12.75 -0.56 -19.12
N ILE A 171 -12.76 0.16 -17.99
CA ILE A 171 -11.55 0.69 -17.34
C ILE A 171 -10.71 -0.50 -16.85
N ILE A 172 -9.41 -0.53 -17.14
CA ILE A 172 -8.50 -1.55 -16.60
C ILE A 172 -7.82 -1.03 -15.33
N ILE A 173 -8.02 -1.74 -14.21
CA ILE A 173 -7.42 -1.44 -12.92
C ILE A 173 -6.45 -2.56 -12.55
N CYS A 174 -5.20 -2.20 -12.29
CA CYS A 174 -4.16 -3.11 -11.84
C CYS A 174 -3.66 -2.74 -10.43
N ILE A 175 -3.06 -3.70 -9.76
CA ILE A 175 -2.11 -3.46 -8.66
C ILE A 175 -0.69 -3.69 -9.18
N SER A 176 0.33 -3.27 -8.44
CA SER A 176 1.74 -3.46 -8.83
C SER A 176 2.06 -4.84 -9.40
N ARG A 177 1.57 -5.91 -8.74
CA ARG A 177 1.82 -7.30 -9.15
C ARG A 177 1.17 -7.69 -10.49
N THR A 178 0.11 -7.02 -10.93
CA THR A 178 -0.64 -7.36 -12.17
C THR A 178 -0.36 -6.43 -13.34
N VAL A 179 0.45 -5.38 -13.14
CA VAL A 179 0.90 -4.50 -14.24
C VAL A 179 1.65 -5.30 -15.32
N GLY A 180 2.58 -6.17 -14.92
CA GLY A 180 3.34 -6.99 -15.87
C GLY A 180 2.45 -7.87 -16.76
N PHE A 181 1.39 -8.45 -16.17
CA PHE A 181 0.42 -9.26 -16.90
C PHE A 181 -0.31 -8.43 -17.97
N ALA A 182 -0.86 -7.26 -17.58
CA ALA A 182 -1.59 -6.40 -18.50
C ALA A 182 -0.72 -5.99 -19.70
N LEU A 183 0.54 -5.64 -19.43
CA LEU A 183 1.48 -5.22 -20.48
C LEU A 183 1.87 -6.37 -21.41
N GLN A 184 2.06 -7.59 -20.90
CA GLN A 184 2.31 -8.77 -21.72
C GLN A 184 1.15 -9.07 -22.69
N GLU A 185 -0.07 -8.75 -22.27
CA GLU A 185 -1.28 -8.84 -23.10
C GLU A 185 -1.49 -7.63 -24.03
N GLY A 186 -0.54 -6.70 -24.06
CA GLY A 186 -0.59 -5.50 -24.91
C GLY A 186 -1.60 -4.45 -24.45
N VAL A 187 -1.90 -4.41 -23.14
CA VAL A 187 -2.84 -3.47 -22.51
C VAL A 187 -2.13 -2.62 -21.47
N GLU A 188 -2.05 -1.32 -21.72
CA GLU A 188 -1.68 -0.34 -20.69
C GLU A 188 -2.87 -0.15 -19.73
N PRO A 189 -2.71 -0.35 -18.41
CA PRO A 189 -3.80 -0.12 -17.45
C PRO A 189 -4.28 1.32 -17.48
N ASP A 190 -5.57 1.55 -17.26
CA ASP A 190 -6.09 2.91 -17.07
C ASP A 190 -5.76 3.43 -15.67
N LEU A 191 -5.80 2.55 -14.66
CA LEU A 191 -5.46 2.85 -13.27
C LEU A 191 -4.50 1.80 -12.70
N VAL A 192 -3.57 2.27 -11.87
CA VAL A 192 -2.72 1.41 -11.02
C VAL A 192 -2.89 1.82 -9.57
N ILE A 193 -3.06 0.84 -8.68
CA ILE A 193 -3.20 1.06 -7.24
C ILE A 193 -1.95 0.54 -6.52
N GLN A 194 -1.29 1.43 -5.76
CA GLN A 194 -0.12 1.12 -4.95
C GLN A 194 -0.39 1.42 -3.46
N LEU A 195 -0.45 0.37 -2.63
CA LEU A 195 -0.60 0.50 -1.19
C LEU A 195 0.60 0.05 -0.40
N ASP A 196 1.22 -1.04 -0.85
CA ASP A 196 2.24 -1.73 -0.08
C ASP A 196 3.45 -0.81 0.11
N CYS A 197 3.84 -0.64 1.36
CA CYS A 197 4.95 0.21 1.77
C CYS A 197 6.32 -0.47 1.64
N HIS A 198 6.35 -1.76 1.31
CA HIS A 198 7.58 -2.52 1.20
C HIS A 198 8.43 -2.03 0.02
N CYS A 199 9.71 -1.76 0.27
CA CYS A 199 10.64 -1.23 -0.73
C CYS A 199 10.76 -2.07 -2.04
N LEU A 200 10.46 -3.38 -1.99
CA LEU A 200 10.52 -4.27 -3.15
C LEU A 200 9.45 -3.94 -4.19
N GLN A 201 8.41 -3.19 -3.82
CA GLN A 201 7.35 -2.76 -4.72
C GLN A 201 7.89 -1.96 -5.91
N GLN A 202 8.98 -1.21 -5.74
CA GLN A 202 9.65 -0.50 -6.83
C GLN A 202 10.11 -1.43 -7.96
N ARG A 203 10.49 -2.68 -7.64
CA ARG A 203 10.97 -3.66 -8.62
C ARG A 203 9.85 -4.28 -9.46
N LEU A 204 8.60 -4.10 -9.05
CA LEU A 204 7.44 -4.65 -9.75
C LEU A 204 7.00 -3.76 -10.92
N PHE A 205 7.49 -2.52 -10.97
CA PHE A 205 7.16 -1.58 -12.05
C PHE A 205 8.24 -1.61 -13.13
N PRO A 206 7.85 -1.82 -14.41
CA PRO A 206 8.80 -1.73 -15.52
C PRO A 206 9.26 -0.28 -15.74
N GLU A 207 10.45 -0.11 -16.32
CA GLU A 207 11.07 1.20 -16.59
C GLU A 207 10.41 2.00 -17.75
N GLN A 208 9.22 1.60 -18.20
CA GLN A 208 8.50 2.28 -19.28
C GLN A 208 7.67 3.47 -18.77
N HIS A 209 7.37 4.41 -19.67
CA HIS A 209 6.41 5.48 -19.41
C HIS A 209 4.97 5.00 -19.65
N PHE A 210 4.13 5.22 -18.66
CA PHE A 210 2.69 5.02 -18.68
C PHE A 210 1.99 6.35 -19.01
N GLN A 211 1.89 6.65 -20.30
CA GLN A 211 1.37 7.93 -20.80
C GLN A 211 -0.13 8.12 -20.51
N ASP A 212 -0.81 7.01 -20.25
CA ASP A 212 -2.25 6.92 -20.17
C ASP A 212 -2.77 6.32 -18.85
N THR A 213 -1.87 5.86 -17.98
CA THR A 213 -2.20 5.33 -16.65
C THR A 213 -2.12 6.41 -15.57
N THR A 214 -3.13 6.41 -14.68
CA THR A 214 -3.10 7.16 -13.42
C THR A 214 -2.73 6.25 -12.25
N LEU A 215 -1.81 6.71 -11.40
CA LEU A 215 -1.42 6.05 -10.16
C LEU A 215 -2.29 6.54 -9.00
N LEU A 216 -2.94 5.62 -8.29
CA LEU A 216 -3.55 5.85 -6.99
C LEU A 216 -2.62 5.27 -5.91
N SER A 217 -2.09 6.09 -5.03
CA SER A 217 -1.06 5.66 -4.09
C SER A 217 -1.36 6.03 -2.64
N LEU A 218 -0.97 5.17 -1.71
CA LEU A 218 -0.76 5.56 -0.31
C LEU A 218 0.38 6.57 -0.23
N SER A 219 0.25 7.57 0.65
CA SER A 219 1.26 8.59 0.90
C SER A 219 2.60 8.03 1.37
N LEU A 220 2.56 6.84 2.01
CA LEU A 220 3.71 6.13 2.59
C LEU A 220 4.28 5.03 1.69
N ALA A 221 3.70 4.80 0.51
CA ALA A 221 4.21 3.80 -0.43
C ALA A 221 5.51 4.28 -1.10
N PRO A 222 6.44 3.39 -1.49
CA PRO A 222 7.77 3.77 -2.01
C PRO A 222 7.70 4.18 -3.50
N ILE A 223 6.93 5.21 -3.84
CA ILE A 223 6.62 5.58 -5.23
C ILE A 223 7.57 6.59 -5.85
N SER A 224 8.41 7.26 -5.07
CA SER A 224 9.28 8.35 -5.54
C SER A 224 10.11 8.00 -6.78
N GLY A 225 10.60 6.75 -6.87
CA GLY A 225 11.44 6.30 -7.98
C GLY A 225 10.70 6.06 -9.32
N PHE A 226 9.38 5.86 -9.31
CA PHE A 226 8.63 5.46 -10.51
C PHE A 226 7.36 6.29 -10.77
N ALA A 227 6.90 7.11 -9.83
CA ALA A 227 5.69 7.92 -9.99
C ALA A 227 5.75 8.84 -11.22
N LYS A 228 6.95 9.34 -11.57
CA LYS A 228 7.22 10.16 -12.77
C LYS A 228 6.91 9.45 -14.09
N ASN A 229 6.82 8.12 -14.07
CA ASN A 229 6.48 7.34 -15.25
C ASN A 229 4.98 7.33 -15.52
N PHE A 230 4.15 7.73 -14.55
CA PHE A 230 2.70 7.78 -14.69
C PHE A 230 2.26 9.14 -15.21
N ARG A 231 1.16 9.15 -15.98
CA ARG A 231 0.50 10.37 -16.44
C ARG A 231 0.18 11.30 -15.28
N GLN A 232 -0.38 10.72 -14.20
CA GLN A 232 -0.90 11.43 -13.03
C GLN A 232 -0.80 10.56 -11.77
N VAL A 233 -0.79 11.23 -10.62
CA VAL A 233 -0.84 10.62 -9.30
C VAL A 233 -1.98 11.24 -8.49
N PHE A 234 -2.71 10.40 -7.75
CA PHE A 234 -3.64 10.81 -6.69
C PHE A 234 -3.31 10.04 -5.41
N PHE A 235 -3.30 10.73 -4.27
CA PHE A 235 -3.05 10.08 -2.99
C PHE A 235 -4.34 9.59 -2.33
N THR A 236 -4.31 8.40 -1.74
CA THR A 236 -5.47 7.81 -1.04
C THR A 236 -5.67 8.39 0.35
N ASP A 237 -4.67 9.07 0.91
CA ASP A 237 -4.69 9.55 2.28
C ASP A 237 -3.92 10.87 2.43
N SER A 238 -4.27 11.61 3.47
CA SER A 238 -3.47 12.73 3.94
C SER A 238 -2.27 12.23 4.74
N PHE A 239 -1.08 12.65 4.34
CA PHE A 239 0.17 12.27 5.02
C PHE A 239 0.32 12.87 6.43
N ASP A 240 -0.38 13.97 6.73
CA ASP A 240 -0.40 14.64 8.04
C ASP A 240 -1.62 15.58 8.12
N LEU A 241 -2.62 15.22 8.93
CA LEU A 241 -3.88 15.98 9.05
C LEU A 241 -3.72 17.37 9.68
N GLU A 242 -2.64 17.64 10.41
CA GLU A 242 -2.39 18.98 10.95
C GLU A 242 -1.81 19.91 9.87
N VAL A 243 -1.08 19.34 8.91
CA VAL A 243 -0.46 20.07 7.80
C VAL A 243 -1.41 20.19 6.61
N LEU A 244 -2.15 19.13 6.31
CA LEU A 244 -3.10 19.00 5.22
C LEU A 244 -4.44 18.53 5.82
N PRO A 245 -5.35 19.45 6.17
CA PRO A 245 -6.57 19.15 6.94
C PRO A 245 -7.71 18.57 6.08
N ASN A 246 -7.38 17.66 5.16
CA ASN A 246 -8.36 16.89 4.38
C ASN A 246 -8.42 15.48 4.96
N SER A 247 -9.52 15.12 5.64
CA SER A 247 -9.66 13.81 6.28
C SER A 247 -10.16 12.71 5.35
N TYR A 248 -10.27 12.98 4.04
CA TYR A 248 -10.74 11.98 3.11
C TYR A 248 -9.81 10.77 3.08
N ARG A 249 -10.41 9.59 3.13
CA ARG A 249 -9.76 8.31 2.90
C ARG A 249 -10.78 7.41 2.20
N PRO A 250 -10.43 6.78 1.07
CA PRO A 250 -11.28 5.77 0.46
C PRO A 250 -11.44 4.60 1.43
N LYS A 251 -12.51 3.83 1.25
CA LYS A 251 -12.73 2.64 2.06
C LYS A 251 -11.56 1.66 1.84
N GLU A 252 -10.86 1.32 2.91
CA GLU A 252 -9.69 0.45 2.81
C GLU A 252 -9.51 -0.40 4.07
N SER A 253 -8.65 -1.40 3.96
CA SER A 253 -8.28 -2.27 5.07
C SER A 253 -6.88 -2.80 4.84
N TRP A 254 -6.14 -2.95 5.93
CA TRP A 254 -4.79 -3.50 5.93
C TRP A 254 -4.76 -5.03 5.76
N LEU A 255 -5.92 -5.69 5.64
CA LEU A 255 -5.98 -7.14 5.35
C LEU A 255 -5.49 -7.49 3.94
N SER A 256 -5.78 -6.63 2.95
CA SER A 256 -5.41 -6.85 1.55
C SER A 256 -5.58 -5.59 0.70
N THR A 257 -4.68 -5.37 -0.25
CA THR A 257 -4.81 -4.34 -1.30
C THR A 257 -6.12 -4.48 -2.10
N PHE A 258 -6.69 -5.69 -2.16
CA PHE A 258 -7.99 -5.93 -2.80
C PHE A 258 -9.08 -4.99 -2.26
N LEU A 259 -9.06 -4.71 -0.97
CA LEU A 259 -10.12 -3.95 -0.30
C LEU A 259 -10.07 -2.45 -0.63
N LEU A 260 -8.87 -1.88 -0.80
CA LEU A 260 -8.77 -0.54 -1.37
C LEU A 260 -9.22 -0.53 -2.84
N CYS A 261 -8.97 -1.58 -3.61
CA CYS A 261 -9.47 -1.62 -4.99
C CYS A 261 -11.01 -1.50 -5.03
N LEU A 262 -11.71 -2.08 -4.04
CA LEU A 262 -13.15 -1.86 -3.85
C LEU A 262 -13.46 -0.41 -3.43
N GLY A 263 -12.71 0.16 -2.49
CA GLY A 263 -12.88 1.58 -2.12
C GLY A 263 -12.55 2.58 -3.24
N ALA A 264 -11.66 2.24 -4.16
CA ALA A 264 -11.38 3.00 -5.36
C ALA A 264 -12.57 2.93 -6.32
N ALA A 265 -13.22 1.77 -6.45
CA ALA A 265 -14.46 1.63 -7.20
C ALA A 265 -15.59 2.51 -6.62
N GLU A 266 -15.73 2.56 -5.30
CA GLU A 266 -16.65 3.47 -4.60
C GLU A 266 -16.30 4.94 -4.87
N THR A 267 -15.02 5.31 -4.70
CA THR A 267 -14.53 6.67 -4.94
C THR A 267 -14.87 7.14 -6.35
N LEU A 268 -14.64 6.29 -7.34
CA LEU A 268 -14.89 6.59 -8.75
C LEU A 268 -16.38 6.57 -9.13
N ASP A 269 -17.29 6.12 -8.26
CA ASP A 269 -18.73 5.92 -8.53
C ASP A 269 -18.95 4.97 -9.73
N LEU A 270 -18.19 3.86 -9.78
CA LEU A 270 -18.24 2.93 -10.91
C LEU A 270 -19.62 2.27 -11.04
N GLU A 271 -20.04 2.02 -12.28
CA GLU A 271 -21.29 1.31 -12.54
C GLU A 271 -21.21 -0.16 -12.11
N SER A 272 -20.07 -0.79 -12.42
CA SER A 272 -19.79 -2.18 -12.08
C SER A 272 -18.30 -2.47 -12.03
N LEU A 273 -17.91 -3.42 -11.19
CA LEU A 273 -16.55 -3.94 -11.08
C LEU A 273 -16.52 -5.45 -11.37
N TYR A 274 -15.76 -5.84 -12.40
CA TYR A 274 -15.49 -7.23 -12.75
C TYR A 274 -14.11 -7.61 -12.22
N VAL A 275 -14.04 -8.63 -11.35
CA VAL A 275 -12.78 -9.02 -10.72
C VAL A 275 -12.25 -10.32 -11.34
N PHE A 276 -10.99 -10.29 -11.79
CA PHE A 276 -10.23 -11.45 -12.27
C PHE A 276 -9.06 -11.74 -11.35
N GLY A 277 -8.70 -13.01 -11.16
CA GLY A 277 -7.57 -13.41 -10.33
C GLY A 277 -7.78 -13.16 -8.84
N SER A 278 -9.02 -13.04 -8.37
CA SER A 278 -9.36 -12.89 -6.96
C SER A 278 -9.69 -14.23 -6.32
N ASP A 279 -8.83 -15.23 -6.54
CA ASP A 279 -9.07 -16.60 -6.09
C ASP A 279 -9.15 -16.70 -4.56
N LEU A 280 -8.26 -15.98 -3.86
CA LEU A 280 -8.07 -16.06 -2.41
C LEU A 280 -7.94 -17.53 -1.93
N SER A 281 -7.38 -18.37 -2.79
CA SER A 281 -7.27 -19.82 -2.62
C SER A 281 -6.33 -20.40 -3.69
N TYR A 282 -5.96 -21.67 -3.51
CA TYR A 282 -5.09 -22.44 -4.38
C TYR A 282 -5.81 -23.72 -4.79
N GLN A 283 -5.98 -23.95 -6.10
CA GLN A 283 -6.56 -25.18 -6.65
C GLN A 283 -5.56 -26.35 -6.67
N ASN A 284 -4.29 -26.03 -6.87
CA ASN A 284 -3.16 -26.96 -6.73
C ASN A 284 -2.01 -26.22 -6.03
N LYS A 285 -1.17 -26.91 -5.28
CA LYS A 285 -0.01 -26.32 -4.60
C LYS A 285 1.03 -25.75 -5.57
N ASP A 286 1.02 -26.19 -6.82
CA ASP A 286 1.87 -25.66 -7.90
C ASP A 286 1.32 -24.36 -8.51
N ALA A 287 0.10 -23.95 -8.15
CA ALA A 287 -0.51 -22.73 -8.67
C ALA A 287 0.15 -21.50 -8.02
N CYS A 288 1.07 -20.86 -8.73
CA CYS A 288 1.71 -19.65 -8.26
C CYS A 288 0.84 -18.42 -8.53
N TYR A 289 0.83 -17.49 -7.57
CA TYR A 289 0.35 -16.14 -7.82
C TYR A 289 1.27 -15.45 -8.82
N TYR A 290 0.70 -14.63 -9.70
CA TYR A 290 1.47 -13.89 -10.67
C TYR A 290 2.48 -12.99 -9.92
N ASN A 291 3.78 -13.25 -10.14
CA ASN A 291 4.96 -12.56 -9.58
C ASN A 291 5.53 -13.03 -8.21
N THR A 292 5.31 -14.29 -7.78
CA THR A 292 6.17 -14.90 -6.73
C THR A 292 7.47 -15.42 -7.34
N THR A 293 8.58 -14.69 -7.16
CA THR A 293 9.93 -15.30 -7.22
C THR A 293 10.17 -16.14 -5.99
N ASP A 294 10.67 -17.35 -6.22
CA ASP A 294 11.08 -18.41 -5.30
C ASP A 294 9.98 -19.23 -4.61
N GLY A 295 9.95 -20.50 -4.99
CA GLY A 295 9.01 -21.51 -4.53
C GLY A 295 9.41 -22.17 -3.21
N ALA A 296 8.42 -22.82 -2.61
CA ALA A 296 8.63 -23.92 -1.68
C ALA A 296 7.56 -24.99 -1.96
N ILE A 297 8.03 -26.18 -2.31
CA ILE A 297 7.27 -27.37 -2.66
C ILE A 297 7.00 -28.17 -1.37
N ASP A 298 5.77 -28.64 -1.16
CA ASP A 298 5.56 -30.00 -0.63
C ASP A 298 4.15 -30.53 -0.92
N ASN A 299 4.03 -31.81 -1.26
CA ASN A 299 2.83 -32.49 -1.77
C ASN A 299 1.65 -32.46 -0.77
N ALA A 300 0.40 -32.30 -1.24
CA ALA A 300 -0.80 -32.66 -0.48
C ALA A 300 -1.60 -33.72 -1.22
N THR A 301 -1.80 -34.85 -0.54
CA THR A 301 -2.74 -35.91 -0.92
C THR A 301 -4.19 -35.42 -0.85
N HIS A 302 -4.95 -35.75 -1.89
CA HIS A 302 -6.40 -35.57 -2.00
C HIS A 302 -7.13 -36.06 -0.75
N VAL A 303 -7.93 -35.19 -0.15
CA VAL A 303 -9.03 -35.57 0.75
C VAL A 303 -10.25 -34.76 0.32
N GLU A 304 -11.32 -35.45 -0.05
CA GLU A 304 -12.64 -34.86 -0.24
C GLU A 304 -13.13 -34.29 1.10
N GLN A 305 -13.08 -32.97 1.28
CA GLN A 305 -13.67 -32.31 2.44
C GLN A 305 -14.34 -31.01 2.03
N GLU A 306 -15.64 -30.93 2.26
CA GLU A 306 -16.48 -29.75 2.00
C GLU A 306 -16.25 -28.61 3.03
N PHE A 307 -15.38 -28.78 4.03
CA PHE A 307 -15.35 -27.92 5.23
C PHE A 307 -13.95 -27.63 5.77
N ILE A 308 -13.83 -26.50 6.48
CA ILE A 308 -12.70 -26.23 7.39
C ILE A 308 -12.76 -27.30 8.48
N THR A 309 -11.83 -28.26 8.48
CA THR A 309 -11.80 -29.37 9.46
C THR A 309 -10.59 -29.26 10.41
N ALA A 310 -9.50 -28.64 9.96
CA ALA A 310 -8.35 -28.27 10.77
C ALA A 310 -7.44 -27.33 9.97
N ILE A 311 -6.80 -26.37 10.64
CA ILE A 311 -5.65 -25.66 10.07
C ILE A 311 -4.42 -26.56 10.18
N LYS A 312 -3.83 -26.91 9.04
CA LYS A 312 -2.53 -27.58 8.94
C LYS A 312 -1.54 -26.62 8.30
N ASN A 313 -0.47 -26.29 9.01
CA ASN A 313 0.57 -25.35 8.54
C ASN A 313 0.05 -23.96 8.12
N GLY A 314 -1.07 -23.47 8.68
CA GLY A 314 -1.66 -22.17 8.33
C GLY A 314 -2.68 -22.21 7.19
N GLU A 315 -2.87 -23.38 6.57
CA GLU A 315 -3.83 -23.62 5.48
C GLU A 315 -4.97 -24.55 5.91
N PHE A 316 -6.11 -24.46 5.21
CA PHE A 316 -7.25 -25.36 5.34
C PHE A 316 -8.01 -25.49 4.03
N ILE A 317 -8.84 -26.53 3.91
CA ILE A 317 -9.67 -26.77 2.71
C ILE A 317 -11.04 -26.13 2.88
N THR A 318 -11.53 -25.51 1.80
CA THR A 318 -12.91 -24.99 1.65
C THR A 318 -13.39 -25.26 0.22
N CYS A 319 -14.63 -24.91 -0.10
CA CYS A 319 -15.13 -24.98 -1.48
C CYS A 319 -15.05 -23.61 -2.17
N ASP A 320 -14.71 -23.63 -3.46
CA ASP A 320 -14.81 -22.48 -4.37
C ASP A 320 -16.25 -22.26 -4.87
N ILE A 321 -16.45 -21.28 -5.76
CA ILE A 321 -17.76 -20.95 -6.35
C ILE A 321 -18.41 -22.11 -7.14
N ASN A 322 -17.63 -23.10 -7.58
CA ASN A 322 -18.11 -24.28 -8.31
C ASN A 322 -18.28 -25.50 -7.40
N ASN A 323 -18.23 -25.32 -6.08
CA ASN A 323 -18.16 -26.39 -5.08
C ASN A 323 -16.94 -27.32 -5.23
N THR A 324 -15.85 -26.83 -5.84
CA THR A 324 -14.60 -27.58 -5.93
C THR A 324 -13.78 -27.35 -4.66
N PRO A 325 -13.23 -28.41 -4.03
CA PRO A 325 -12.33 -28.25 -2.88
C PRO A 325 -11.06 -27.48 -3.27
N VAL A 326 -10.71 -26.46 -2.48
CA VAL A 326 -9.54 -25.60 -2.66
C VAL A 326 -8.83 -25.35 -1.33
N SER A 327 -7.51 -25.19 -1.35
CA SER A 327 -6.73 -24.77 -0.18
C SER A 327 -6.78 -23.25 -0.01
N THR A 328 -6.93 -22.75 1.21
CA THR A 328 -6.88 -21.32 1.53
C THR A 328 -6.23 -21.09 2.90
N THR A 329 -5.99 -19.82 3.23
CA THR A 329 -5.44 -19.39 4.52
C THR A 329 -6.49 -18.62 5.32
N LEU A 330 -6.28 -18.46 6.63
CA LEU A 330 -7.15 -17.61 7.44
C LEU A 330 -7.17 -16.16 6.96
N GLN A 331 -6.05 -15.63 6.50
CA GLN A 331 -6.00 -14.27 5.98
C GLN A 331 -6.84 -14.11 4.70
N TYR A 332 -6.76 -15.08 3.79
CA TYR A 332 -7.55 -15.05 2.56
C TYR A 332 -9.04 -15.22 2.82
N PHE A 333 -9.40 -16.10 3.76
CA PHE A 333 -10.78 -16.27 4.18
C PHE A 333 -11.34 -15.01 4.88
N ALA A 334 -10.55 -14.40 5.76
CA ALA A 334 -10.85 -13.10 6.36
C ALA A 334 -11.01 -11.99 5.31
N THR A 335 -10.14 -11.99 4.30
CA THR A 335 -10.18 -11.02 3.19
C THR A 335 -11.43 -11.19 2.34
N ALA A 336 -11.82 -12.43 2.01
CA ALA A 336 -13.03 -12.72 1.26
C ALA A 336 -14.27 -12.20 2.01
N PHE A 337 -14.35 -12.49 3.32
CA PHE A 337 -15.44 -12.02 4.17
C PHE A 337 -15.51 -10.48 4.25
N GLU A 338 -14.38 -9.80 4.46
CA GLU A 338 -14.37 -8.33 4.49
C GLU A 338 -14.69 -7.72 3.12
N ALA A 339 -14.26 -8.35 2.01
CA ALA A 339 -14.59 -7.92 0.66
C ALA A 339 -16.11 -7.97 0.40
N GLU A 340 -16.80 -8.98 0.93
CA GLU A 340 -18.26 -9.08 0.86
C GLU A 340 -18.95 -7.95 1.62
N MET A 341 -18.47 -7.63 2.83
CA MET A 341 -18.97 -6.49 3.60
C MET A 341 -18.77 -5.17 2.86
N PHE A 342 -17.57 -4.94 2.31
CA PHE A 342 -17.27 -3.75 1.51
C PHE A 342 -18.16 -3.66 0.29
N ALA A 343 -18.28 -4.76 -0.49
CA ALA A 343 -19.13 -4.80 -1.67
C ALA A 343 -20.59 -4.48 -1.31
N GLN A 344 -21.09 -4.99 -0.18
CA GLN A 344 -22.46 -4.72 0.27
C GLN A 344 -22.65 -3.24 0.61
N GLU A 345 -21.74 -2.66 1.38
CA GLU A 345 -21.80 -1.24 1.76
C GLU A 345 -21.69 -0.32 0.55
N ILE A 346 -20.78 -0.62 -0.39
CA ILE A 346 -20.57 0.17 -1.60
C ILE A 346 -21.76 0.06 -2.55
N MET A 347 -22.34 -1.13 -2.69
CA MET A 347 -23.57 -1.31 -3.47
C MET A 347 -24.72 -0.47 -2.89
N GLN A 348 -24.80 -0.32 -1.57
CA GLN A 348 -25.80 0.51 -0.90
C GLN A 348 -25.50 2.03 -1.02
N SER A 349 -24.23 2.43 -0.91
CA SER A 349 -23.82 3.85 -0.91
C SER A 349 -23.69 4.46 -2.31
N ALA A 350 -23.10 3.71 -3.25
CA ALA A 350 -22.74 4.16 -4.59
C ALA A 350 -23.50 3.43 -5.71
N GLY A 351 -24.11 2.28 -5.43
CA GLY A 351 -24.81 1.48 -6.45
C GLY A 351 -23.89 0.68 -7.36
N THR A 352 -22.60 0.58 -7.04
CA THR A 352 -21.64 -0.23 -7.80
C THR A 352 -21.98 -1.71 -7.65
N ARG A 353 -22.09 -2.41 -8.78
CA ARG A 353 -22.33 -3.86 -8.83
C ARG A 353 -21.02 -4.63 -8.94
N PHE A 354 -20.91 -5.75 -8.22
CA PHE A 354 -19.69 -6.55 -8.20
C PHE A 354 -19.92 -7.90 -8.87
N TYR A 355 -18.95 -8.29 -9.70
CA TYR A 355 -18.99 -9.54 -10.44
C TYR A 355 -17.67 -10.30 -10.24
N ASN A 356 -17.77 -11.60 -9.96
CA ASN A 356 -16.61 -12.48 -10.04
C ASN A 356 -16.51 -13.00 -11.47
N ALA A 357 -15.52 -12.52 -12.21
CA ALA A 357 -15.22 -13.01 -13.54
C ALA A 357 -14.09 -14.06 -13.53
N SER A 358 -13.58 -14.39 -12.35
CA SER A 358 -12.72 -15.54 -12.13
C SER A 358 -13.57 -16.80 -12.20
N SER A 359 -13.11 -17.83 -12.92
CA SER A 359 -13.78 -19.13 -12.99
C SER A 359 -13.66 -19.95 -11.70
N SER A 360 -13.12 -19.36 -10.63
CA SER A 360 -12.74 -20.00 -9.37
C SER A 360 -12.71 -18.97 -8.22
N GLY A 361 -12.40 -19.46 -7.02
CA GLY A 361 -12.16 -18.64 -5.84
C GLY A 361 -13.27 -18.73 -4.80
N ILE A 362 -13.05 -18.07 -3.66
CA ILE A 362 -13.88 -18.23 -2.45
C ILE A 362 -14.77 -17.03 -2.13
N LEU A 363 -14.87 -16.04 -3.03
CA LEU A 363 -15.78 -14.91 -2.88
C LEU A 363 -17.24 -15.37 -2.94
N SER A 364 -18.10 -14.80 -2.09
CA SER A 364 -19.53 -15.12 -2.11
C SER A 364 -20.17 -14.80 -3.47
N PRO A 365 -20.85 -15.77 -4.11
CA PRO A 365 -21.55 -15.56 -5.38
C PRO A 365 -22.78 -14.65 -5.26
N GLU A 366 -23.25 -14.37 -4.04
CA GLU A 366 -24.36 -13.45 -3.80
C GLU A 366 -23.92 -11.99 -3.88
N MET A 367 -22.68 -11.71 -3.48
CA MET A 367 -22.12 -10.37 -3.51
C MET A 367 -21.28 -10.12 -4.76
N PHE A 368 -20.52 -11.12 -5.19
CA PHE A 368 -19.73 -11.11 -6.41
C PHE A 368 -20.35 -12.08 -7.42
N ILE A 369 -21.33 -11.59 -8.19
CA ILE A 369 -22.12 -12.43 -9.09
C ILE A 369 -21.20 -13.10 -10.13
N PRO A 370 -21.19 -14.44 -10.24
CA PRO A 370 -20.37 -15.13 -11.22
C PRO A 370 -20.77 -14.78 -12.65
N VAL A 371 -19.80 -14.40 -13.48
CA VAL A 371 -20.00 -14.10 -14.92
C VAL A 371 -18.81 -14.60 -15.72
N ASN A 372 -19.00 -14.80 -17.03
CA ASN A 372 -17.91 -15.08 -17.96
C ASN A 372 -17.52 -13.80 -18.74
N GLU A 373 -16.50 -13.92 -19.58
CA GLU A 373 -15.99 -12.82 -20.39
C GLU A 373 -17.02 -12.32 -21.40
N ASP A 374 -17.88 -13.20 -21.91
CA ASP A 374 -18.93 -12.84 -22.89
C ASP A 374 -19.89 -11.79 -22.33
N HIS A 375 -20.21 -11.86 -21.05
CA HIS A 375 -21.03 -10.85 -20.38
C HIS A 375 -20.41 -9.45 -20.45
N ILE A 376 -19.09 -9.34 -20.41
CA ILE A 376 -18.35 -8.08 -20.54
C ILE A 376 -18.27 -7.66 -22.02
N LEU A 377 -18.00 -8.61 -22.92
CA LEU A 377 -17.86 -8.38 -24.37
C LEU A 377 -19.15 -7.87 -25.03
N GLN A 378 -20.31 -8.23 -24.48
CA GLN A 378 -21.62 -7.74 -24.94
C GLN A 378 -21.89 -6.26 -24.62
N ARG A 379 -21.02 -5.60 -23.83
CA ARG A 379 -21.19 -4.19 -23.48
C ARG A 379 -20.79 -3.27 -24.64
N GLN A 380 -21.30 -2.04 -24.56
CA GLN A 380 -20.84 -0.96 -25.43
C GLN A 380 -19.39 -0.61 -25.15
N ASP A 381 -18.71 -0.09 -26.17
CA ASP A 381 -17.32 0.32 -26.06
C ASP A 381 -17.16 1.44 -25.03
N PHE A 382 -16.12 1.30 -24.23
CA PHE A 382 -15.76 2.25 -23.20
C PHE A 382 -15.13 3.49 -23.84
N ASN A 383 -15.73 4.66 -23.58
CA ASN A 383 -15.15 5.94 -24.00
C ASN A 383 -14.01 6.34 -23.04
N ARG A 384 -12.83 5.81 -23.33
CA ARG A 384 -11.60 6.04 -22.57
C ARG A 384 -11.16 7.50 -22.55
N GLU A 385 -11.30 8.22 -23.65
CA GLU A 385 -10.95 9.65 -23.72
C GLU A 385 -11.80 10.48 -22.76
N ARG A 386 -13.10 10.18 -22.66
CA ARG A 386 -14.01 10.85 -21.72
C ARG A 386 -13.61 10.59 -20.27
N PHE A 387 -13.23 9.37 -19.93
CA PHE A 387 -12.74 9.04 -18.59
C PHE A 387 -11.46 9.81 -18.26
N ARG A 388 -10.47 9.78 -19.16
CA ARG A 388 -9.20 10.50 -18.99
C ARG A 388 -9.39 12.00 -18.83
N LYS A 389 -10.24 12.63 -19.66
CA LYS A 389 -10.58 14.05 -19.50
C LYS A 389 -11.16 14.40 -18.13
N ARG A 390 -11.94 13.49 -17.52
CA ARG A 390 -12.47 13.70 -16.16
C ARG A 390 -11.35 13.65 -15.11
N LEU A 391 -10.39 12.74 -15.25
CA LEU A 391 -9.22 12.68 -14.36
C LEU A 391 -8.32 13.91 -14.53
N ASP A 392 -8.01 14.29 -15.77
CA ASP A 392 -7.18 15.46 -16.10
C ASP A 392 -7.76 16.76 -15.53
N ALA A 393 -9.07 16.93 -15.59
CA ALA A 393 -9.74 18.08 -15.01
C ALA A 393 -9.49 18.19 -13.50
N MET A 394 -9.35 17.06 -12.80
CA MET A 394 -9.21 17.00 -11.34
C MET A 394 -7.76 17.06 -10.88
N ALA A 395 -6.79 16.65 -11.70
CA ALA A 395 -5.37 16.58 -11.36
C ALA A 395 -4.75 17.91 -10.91
N ASN A 396 -5.30 19.05 -11.34
CA ASN A 396 -4.79 20.38 -11.00
C ASN A 396 -5.37 20.96 -9.68
N HIS A 397 -6.31 20.27 -9.03
CA HIS A 397 -6.95 20.74 -7.80
C HIS A 397 -6.10 20.44 -6.57
N ARG A 398 -5.04 21.24 -6.37
CA ARG A 398 -4.07 21.06 -5.28
C ARG A 398 -4.71 21.18 -3.90
N GLU A 399 -4.17 20.43 -2.95
CA GLU A 399 -4.55 20.52 -1.54
C GLU A 399 -4.03 21.81 -0.91
N THR A 400 -4.71 22.29 0.14
CA THR A 400 -4.22 23.42 0.94
C THR A 400 -3.26 22.91 2.00
N ILE A 401 -2.01 23.37 1.97
CA ILE A 401 -0.92 22.85 2.81
C ILE A 401 -0.36 23.95 3.71
N ASN A 402 -0.23 23.66 4.99
CA ASN A 402 0.46 24.54 5.94
C ASN A 402 1.98 24.31 5.88
N TYR A 403 2.64 24.96 4.92
CA TYR A 403 4.09 24.84 4.72
C TYR A 403 4.91 25.24 5.96
N ASN A 404 4.45 26.22 6.74
CA ASN A 404 5.15 26.66 7.95
C ASN A 404 5.19 25.56 9.02
N LEU A 405 4.04 24.92 9.27
CA LEU A 405 3.94 23.82 10.22
C LEU A 405 4.75 22.61 9.74
N LEU A 406 4.63 22.24 8.46
CA LEU A 406 5.39 21.13 7.88
C LEU A 406 6.90 21.35 8.01
N LYS A 407 7.38 22.53 7.65
CA LYS A 407 8.78 22.94 7.79
C LYS A 407 9.27 22.86 9.24
N HIS A 408 8.43 23.30 10.19
CA HIS A 408 8.74 23.21 11.61
C HIS A 408 8.87 21.75 12.07
N LYS A 409 7.91 20.89 11.71
CA LYS A 409 7.93 19.45 12.03
C LYS A 409 9.18 18.75 11.46
N ILE A 410 9.52 19.01 10.20
CA ILE A 410 10.71 18.41 9.57
C ILE A 410 12.00 18.90 10.27
N ARG A 411 12.09 20.18 10.64
CA ARG A 411 13.26 20.70 11.40
C ARG A 411 13.41 20.03 12.76
N LEU A 412 12.31 19.85 13.48
CA LEU A 412 12.32 19.14 14.76
C LEU A 412 12.82 17.70 14.57
N ARG A 413 12.33 17.00 13.53
CA ARG A 413 12.79 15.64 13.21
C ARG A 413 14.28 15.61 12.84
N ILE A 414 14.78 16.56 12.04
CA ILE A 414 16.21 16.68 11.73
C ILE A 414 17.05 16.83 13.00
N GLN A 415 16.61 17.64 13.97
CA GLN A 415 17.31 17.78 15.25
C GLN A 415 17.37 16.45 16.02
N GLN A 416 16.23 15.78 16.15
CA GLN A 416 16.14 14.46 16.81
C GLN A 416 17.06 13.43 16.15
N LEU A 417 17.10 13.40 14.81
CA LEU A 417 17.96 12.48 14.06
C LEU A 417 19.45 12.79 14.23
N ARG A 418 19.84 14.06 14.31
CA ARG A 418 21.23 14.45 14.60
C ARG A 418 21.68 14.01 15.98
N GLU A 419 20.82 14.20 16.98
CA GLU A 419 21.07 13.75 18.35
C GLU A 419 21.19 12.22 18.40
N ALA A 420 20.26 11.50 17.77
CA ALA A 420 20.30 10.04 17.68
C ALA A 420 21.56 9.54 16.96
N LEU A 421 21.95 10.17 15.84
CA LEU A 421 23.15 9.78 15.08
C LEU A 421 24.44 10.06 15.86
N LYS A 422 24.50 11.16 16.61
CA LYS A 422 25.64 11.46 17.50
C LYS A 422 25.80 10.35 18.53
N VAL A 423 24.71 9.99 19.21
CA VAL A 423 24.70 8.89 20.18
C VAL A 423 25.09 7.58 19.50
N ALA A 424 24.59 7.27 18.30
CA ALA A 424 24.94 6.06 17.53
C ALA A 424 26.42 5.92 17.22
N ARG A 425 27.11 7.03 17.02
CA ARG A 425 28.55 7.05 16.76
C ARG A 425 29.39 6.95 18.05
N GLU A 426 28.85 7.40 19.18
CA GLU A 426 29.55 7.46 20.47
C GLU A 426 29.31 6.22 21.35
N VAL A 427 28.22 5.48 21.14
CA VAL A 427 27.90 4.32 21.97
C VAL A 427 28.83 3.15 21.67
N ASP A 428 29.45 2.62 22.72
CA ASP A 428 30.12 1.33 22.69
C ASP A 428 29.10 0.23 22.32
N PRO A 429 29.29 -0.50 21.21
CA PRO A 429 28.40 -1.58 20.78
C PRO A 429 28.15 -2.67 21.85
N SER A 430 28.97 -2.74 22.91
CA SER A 430 28.82 -3.66 24.03
C SER A 430 27.90 -3.15 25.16
N SER A 431 27.41 -1.91 25.10
CA SER A 431 26.75 -1.21 26.22
C SER A 431 25.22 -1.08 26.16
N HIS A 432 24.56 -1.83 25.27
CA HIS A 432 23.08 -1.89 25.14
C HIS A 432 22.36 -0.52 25.00
N PRO A 433 22.69 0.32 23.98
CA PRO A 433 22.07 1.64 23.74
C PRO A 433 20.56 1.63 23.59
N GLU A 434 19.99 0.52 23.16
CA GLU A 434 18.58 0.32 22.88
C GLU A 434 17.68 0.73 24.06
N GLU A 435 18.10 0.58 25.31
CA GLU A 435 17.26 0.92 26.47
C GLU A 435 17.12 2.44 26.72
N ARG A 436 18.00 3.26 26.12
CA ARG A 436 18.03 4.72 26.38
C ARG A 436 17.43 5.58 25.28
N TYR A 437 17.33 5.07 24.05
CA TYR A 437 16.95 5.89 22.90
C TYR A 437 15.92 5.17 22.02
N PRO A 438 14.65 5.63 21.97
CA PRO A 438 13.60 4.98 21.18
C PRO A 438 13.94 4.80 19.69
N LEU A 439 14.69 5.74 19.10
CA LEU A 439 15.12 5.67 17.70
C LEU A 439 16.16 4.57 17.42
N PHE A 440 16.94 4.15 18.42
CA PHE A 440 17.85 3.02 18.30
C PHE A 440 17.13 1.68 18.35
N GLN A 441 16.07 1.57 19.16
CA GLN A 441 15.27 0.35 19.26
C GLN A 441 14.69 -0.01 17.91
N ILE A 442 14.10 0.97 17.22
CA ILE A 442 13.50 0.79 15.88
C ILE A 442 14.53 0.19 14.91
N VAL A 443 15.75 0.72 14.90
CA VAL A 443 16.76 0.29 13.93
C VAL A 443 17.46 -1.01 14.35
N HIS A 444 17.69 -1.20 15.65
CA HIS A 444 18.20 -2.45 16.20
C HIS A 444 17.26 -3.62 15.87
N GLU A 445 15.95 -3.42 16.00
CA GLU A 445 14.95 -4.45 15.74
C GLU A 445 14.80 -4.79 14.26
N LEU A 446 14.96 -3.82 13.34
CA LEU A 446 15.04 -4.11 11.90
C LEU A 446 16.23 -5.03 11.55
N THR A 447 17.26 -5.10 12.40
CA THR A 447 18.36 -6.07 12.26
C THR A 447 18.09 -7.41 12.95
N LEU A 448 17.06 -7.51 13.81
CA LEU A 448 16.69 -8.75 14.49
C LEU A 448 15.99 -9.74 13.58
N ASP A 449 15.34 -9.28 12.50
CA ASP A 449 14.75 -10.15 11.47
C ASP A 449 15.82 -10.90 10.64
N ASN A 450 17.11 -10.54 10.81
CA ASN A 450 18.26 -11.25 10.25
C ASN A 450 19.28 -11.61 11.35
N PRO A 451 18.87 -12.37 12.39
CA PRO A 451 19.63 -12.49 13.64
C PRO A 451 20.94 -13.28 13.49
N GLY A 452 21.19 -13.90 12.33
CA GLY A 452 22.38 -14.71 12.05
C GLY A 452 23.49 -14.02 11.24
N VAL A 453 23.30 -12.78 10.77
CA VAL A 453 24.17 -12.23 9.70
C VAL A 453 25.16 -11.15 10.18
N MET A 454 24.91 -10.46 11.30
CA MET A 454 25.70 -9.28 11.67
C MET A 454 26.23 -9.33 13.12
N SER A 455 27.53 -9.06 13.27
CA SER A 455 28.15 -8.81 14.58
C SER A 455 27.55 -7.57 15.25
N SER A 456 27.73 -7.39 16.57
CA SER A 456 27.27 -6.17 17.27
C SER A 456 27.81 -4.88 16.64
N GLN A 457 29.05 -4.91 16.15
CA GLN A 457 29.65 -3.80 15.39
C GLN A 457 28.93 -3.58 14.04
N GLY A 458 28.60 -4.64 13.31
CA GLY A 458 27.84 -4.56 12.07
C GLY A 458 26.45 -3.97 12.27
N LYS A 459 25.76 -4.33 13.36
CA LYS A 459 24.47 -3.75 13.73
C LYS A 459 24.58 -2.24 14.00
N ALA A 460 25.57 -1.81 14.78
CA ALA A 460 25.78 -0.39 15.06
C ALA A 460 26.10 0.44 13.79
N GLN A 461 26.93 -0.11 12.90
CA GLN A 461 27.23 0.51 11.60
C GLN A 461 26.00 0.62 10.71
N PHE A 462 25.19 -0.45 10.65
CA PHE A 462 23.93 -0.45 9.92
C PHE A 462 22.95 0.59 10.49
N THR A 463 22.86 0.69 11.82
CA THR A 463 22.04 1.70 12.47
C THR A 463 22.46 3.13 12.13
N CYS A 464 23.76 3.40 12.18
CA CYS A 464 24.29 4.69 11.76
C CYS A 464 23.96 4.98 10.29
N GLY A 465 24.11 3.99 9.41
CA GLY A 465 23.78 4.13 7.99
C GLY A 465 22.31 4.48 7.76
N LEU A 466 21.38 3.80 8.44
CA LEU A 466 19.95 4.09 8.33
C LEU A 466 19.57 5.47 8.88
N LEU A 467 20.11 5.85 10.04
CA LEU A 467 19.89 7.20 10.59
C LEU A 467 20.43 8.29 9.66
N ASP A 468 21.56 8.04 9.00
CA ASP A 468 22.16 8.97 8.03
C ASP A 468 21.29 9.12 6.77
N VAL A 469 20.74 8.01 6.25
CA VAL A 469 19.75 8.05 5.16
C VAL A 469 18.53 8.84 5.59
N TRP A 470 17.96 8.58 6.77
CA TRP A 470 16.78 9.30 7.24
C TRP A 470 17.04 10.80 7.41
N LEU A 471 18.19 11.17 7.97
CA LEU A 471 18.60 12.57 8.11
C LEU A 471 18.75 13.24 6.74
N THR A 472 19.31 12.53 5.76
CA THR A 472 19.49 13.01 4.39
C THR A 472 18.14 13.26 3.72
N GLU A 473 17.21 12.31 3.79
CA GLU A 473 15.86 12.46 3.23
C GLU A 473 15.06 13.56 3.94
N ALA A 474 15.24 13.72 5.26
CA ALA A 474 14.58 14.80 6.01
C ALA A 474 15.09 16.18 5.58
N ARG A 475 16.40 16.32 5.32
CA ARG A 475 16.99 17.55 4.78
C ARG A 475 16.50 17.83 3.36
N ARG A 476 16.48 16.82 2.49
CA ARG A 476 15.91 16.93 1.14
C ARG A 476 14.45 17.38 1.19
N ALA A 477 13.63 16.77 2.04
CA ALA A 477 12.23 17.15 2.25
C ALA A 477 12.09 18.59 2.75
N LEU A 478 12.94 19.03 3.70
CA LEU A 478 12.95 20.41 4.18
C LEU A 478 13.21 21.41 3.04
N ASN A 479 14.14 21.08 2.15
CA ASN A 479 14.45 21.91 0.99
C ASN A 479 13.29 21.96 0.00
N ILE A 480 12.66 20.83 -0.28
CA ILE A 480 11.49 20.74 -1.15
C ILE A 480 10.34 21.59 -0.58
N VAL A 481 10.05 21.46 0.71
CA VAL A 481 9.01 22.27 1.38
C VAL A 481 9.36 23.77 1.33
N THR A 482 10.63 24.11 1.49
CA THR A 482 11.09 25.52 1.37
C THR A 482 10.95 26.04 -0.06
N LEU A 483 11.29 25.23 -1.06
CA LEU A 483 11.12 25.54 -2.48
C LEU A 483 9.66 25.83 -2.80
N HIS A 484 8.75 24.92 -2.45
CA HIS A 484 7.31 25.07 -2.69
C HIS A 484 6.72 26.30 -2.00
N GLN A 485 7.22 26.64 -0.81
CA GLN A 485 6.80 27.82 -0.08
C GLN A 485 7.23 29.14 -0.75
N GLN A 486 8.44 29.18 -1.33
CA GLN A 486 9.06 30.44 -1.79
C GLN A 486 8.95 30.68 -3.30
N ALA A 487 9.00 29.62 -4.11
CA ALA A 487 9.03 29.72 -5.57
C ALA A 487 7.85 30.51 -6.18
N PRO A 488 6.63 30.54 -5.60
CA PRO A 488 5.56 31.39 -6.10
C PRO A 488 5.83 32.89 -5.95
N GLU A 489 6.57 33.30 -4.92
CA GLU A 489 6.74 34.71 -4.53
C GLU A 489 8.12 35.27 -4.90
N THR A 490 9.15 34.42 -4.94
CA THR A 490 10.53 34.82 -5.16
C THR A 490 11.18 33.97 -6.25
N PRO A 491 11.92 34.59 -7.21
CA PRO A 491 12.66 33.83 -8.22
C PRO A 491 13.66 32.86 -7.60
N VAL A 492 13.55 31.58 -7.96
CA VAL A 492 14.47 30.52 -7.56
C VAL A 492 15.56 30.38 -8.61
N THR A 493 16.82 30.40 -8.18
CA THR A 493 17.95 30.22 -9.09
C THR A 493 18.00 28.77 -9.60
N LEU A 494 18.08 28.61 -10.92
CA LEU A 494 18.30 27.33 -11.59
C LEU A 494 19.69 27.32 -12.25
N LEU A 495 20.61 26.56 -11.68
CA LEU A 495 21.94 26.37 -12.23
C LEU A 495 21.90 25.36 -13.38
N CYS A 496 22.38 25.80 -14.54
CA CYS A 496 22.36 25.00 -15.77
C CYS A 496 23.69 25.08 -16.53
N CYS A 497 23.90 24.12 -17.42
CA CYS A 497 24.94 24.26 -18.43
C CYS A 497 24.55 25.38 -19.42
N PRO A 498 25.52 26.10 -20.02
CA PRO A 498 25.23 27.15 -21.00
C PRO A 498 24.38 26.67 -22.18
N GLU A 499 24.53 25.41 -22.56
CA GLU A 499 23.79 24.77 -23.66
C GLU A 499 22.29 24.57 -23.36
N GLU A 500 21.90 24.57 -22.08
CA GLU A 500 20.52 24.31 -21.64
C GLU A 500 19.80 25.59 -21.20
N PHE A 501 20.47 26.75 -21.22
CA PHE A 501 19.99 27.98 -20.59
C PHE A 501 18.57 28.37 -21.01
N GLU A 502 18.28 28.31 -22.31
CA GLU A 502 16.99 28.72 -22.88
C GLU A 502 15.83 27.75 -22.56
N VAL A 503 16.12 26.47 -22.30
CA VAL A 503 15.10 25.40 -22.19
C VAL A 503 14.98 24.79 -20.80
N CYS A 504 15.97 24.97 -19.93
CA CYS A 504 16.05 24.27 -18.65
C CYS A 504 14.89 24.58 -17.69
N GLY A 505 14.26 25.76 -17.83
CA GLY A 505 13.12 26.17 -17.01
C GLY A 505 11.77 25.59 -17.46
N GLU A 506 11.61 25.23 -18.73
CA GLU A 506 10.30 24.84 -19.29
C GLU A 506 9.67 23.62 -18.58
N PRO A 507 10.42 22.54 -18.26
CA PRO A 507 9.85 21.38 -17.57
C PRO A 507 9.33 21.73 -16.17
N ILE A 508 10.07 22.58 -15.43
CA ILE A 508 9.66 23.06 -14.10
C ILE A 508 8.36 23.84 -14.20
N LEU A 509 8.30 24.80 -15.13
CA LEU A 509 7.13 25.68 -15.27
C LEU A 509 5.90 24.92 -15.79
N LYS A 510 6.10 23.84 -16.57
CA LYS A 510 5.00 22.95 -16.95
C LYS A 510 4.38 22.25 -15.74
N GLN A 511 5.18 21.80 -14.78
CA GLN A 511 4.71 21.14 -13.56
C GLN A 511 4.24 22.14 -12.49
N HIS A 512 4.86 23.32 -12.45
CA HIS A 512 4.58 24.39 -11.50
C HIS A 512 4.42 25.75 -12.21
N PRO A 513 3.26 25.99 -12.85
CA PRO A 513 3.05 27.21 -13.65
C PRO A 513 3.17 28.52 -12.88
N ASN A 514 3.00 28.48 -11.56
CA ASN A 514 3.05 29.66 -10.69
C ASN A 514 4.45 29.93 -10.13
N TRP A 515 5.44 29.09 -10.42
CA TRP A 515 6.80 29.29 -9.91
C TRP A 515 7.56 30.33 -10.73
N GLN A 516 8.44 31.07 -10.05
CA GLN A 516 9.36 32.00 -10.66
C GLN A 516 10.74 31.34 -10.72
N ILE A 517 11.25 31.07 -11.92
CA ILE A 517 12.55 30.42 -12.13
C ILE A 517 13.50 31.41 -12.82
N ALA A 518 14.71 31.53 -12.28
CA ALA A 518 15.78 32.36 -12.82
C ALA A 518 16.98 31.48 -13.22
N PRO A 519 17.07 31.06 -14.49
CA PRO A 519 18.22 30.34 -15.00
C PRO A 519 19.52 31.14 -14.84
N LEU A 520 20.60 30.45 -14.47
CA LEU A 520 21.95 31.00 -14.35
C LEU A 520 22.94 29.97 -14.88
N ALA A 521 23.60 30.29 -15.99
CA ALA A 521 24.55 29.39 -16.63
C ALA A 521 25.87 29.32 -15.84
N VAL A 522 26.41 28.12 -15.64
CA VAL A 522 27.74 27.94 -15.03
C VAL A 522 28.78 27.79 -16.13
N THR A 523 29.82 28.63 -16.10
CA THR A 523 30.83 28.69 -17.16
C THR A 523 32.24 28.38 -16.64
N ASP A 524 33.06 27.75 -17.48
CA ASP A 524 34.49 27.52 -17.21
C ASP A 524 35.35 28.79 -17.35
N ILE A 525 34.79 29.85 -17.95
CA ILE A 525 35.50 31.08 -18.30
C ILE A 525 35.62 32.00 -17.07
N PHE A 526 36.77 32.66 -16.90
CA PHE A 526 37.00 33.66 -15.84
C PHE A 526 36.16 34.93 -15.95
N SER A 527 35.38 35.09 -17.03
CA SER A 527 34.53 36.26 -17.26
C SER A 527 33.13 35.80 -17.70
N PRO A 528 32.07 36.37 -17.11
CA PRO A 528 30.70 36.02 -17.45
C PRO A 528 30.38 36.34 -18.91
N SER A 529 29.48 35.56 -19.50
CA SER A 529 28.95 35.82 -20.84
C SER A 529 28.21 37.15 -20.87
N ALA A 530 28.43 37.95 -21.93
CA ALA A 530 27.69 39.18 -22.16
C ALA A 530 26.24 38.92 -22.65
N THR A 531 25.95 37.71 -23.12
CA THR A 531 24.67 37.37 -23.76
C THR A 531 23.69 36.66 -22.83
N MET A 532 24.14 36.15 -21.69
CA MET A 532 23.28 35.44 -20.73
C MET A 532 23.78 35.60 -19.28
N PRO A 533 22.87 35.65 -18.29
CA PRO A 533 23.22 35.51 -16.88
C PRO A 533 24.09 34.28 -16.65
N SER A 534 25.30 34.50 -16.15
CA SER A 534 26.26 33.42 -15.93
C SER A 534 27.15 33.67 -14.72
N VAL A 535 27.66 32.59 -14.15
CA VAL A 535 28.60 32.58 -13.03
C VAL A 535 29.79 31.69 -13.36
N PRO A 536 31.04 32.18 -13.21
CA PRO A 536 32.22 31.35 -13.32
C PRO A 536 32.21 30.24 -12.27
N PHE A 537 32.60 29.02 -12.64
CA PHE A 537 32.55 27.87 -11.72
C PHE A 537 33.27 28.11 -10.39
N HIS A 538 34.41 28.81 -10.41
CA HIS A 538 35.21 29.10 -9.21
C HIS A 538 34.55 30.09 -8.25
N ARG A 539 33.50 30.80 -8.69
CA ARG A 539 32.67 31.70 -7.87
C ARG A 539 31.28 31.16 -7.59
N LEU A 540 30.98 29.93 -8.04
CA LEU A 540 29.64 29.34 -7.97
C LEU A 540 29.06 29.39 -6.56
N HIS A 541 29.84 29.00 -5.54
CA HIS A 541 29.38 29.06 -4.15
C HIS A 541 29.04 30.48 -3.72
N ALA A 542 30.01 31.40 -3.78
CA ALA A 542 29.87 32.76 -3.26
C ALA A 542 28.78 33.59 -3.98
N ASP A 543 28.68 33.46 -5.30
CA ASP A 543 27.82 34.34 -6.10
C ASP A 543 26.44 33.73 -6.36
N ALA A 544 26.31 32.40 -6.34
CA ALA A 544 25.10 31.73 -6.78
C ALA A 544 24.43 30.82 -5.75
N VAL A 545 25.14 30.39 -4.70
CA VAL A 545 24.62 29.43 -3.70
C VAL A 545 24.52 30.04 -2.31
N GLU A 546 25.54 30.77 -1.88
CA GLU A 546 25.65 31.34 -0.55
C GLU A 546 24.53 32.37 -0.29
N GLY A 547 23.91 32.28 0.89
CA GLY A 547 22.81 33.17 1.30
C GLY A 547 21.47 32.91 0.61
N LYS A 548 21.40 32.05 -0.41
CA LYS A 548 20.12 31.69 -1.04
C LYS A 548 19.38 30.63 -0.22
N PRO A 549 18.05 30.74 -0.06
CA PRO A 549 17.29 29.73 0.67
C PRO A 549 17.34 28.36 0.00
N ILE A 550 17.18 28.31 -1.33
CA ILE A 550 17.21 27.11 -2.18
C ILE A 550 17.80 27.47 -3.54
N VAL A 551 18.58 26.55 -4.10
CA VAL A 551 19.09 26.61 -5.47
C VAL A 551 18.78 25.30 -6.18
N LEU A 552 18.21 25.39 -7.39
CA LEU A 552 17.97 24.23 -8.24
C LEU A 552 19.19 23.97 -9.13
N ILE A 553 19.43 22.71 -9.44
CA ILE A 553 20.47 22.30 -10.38
C ILE A 553 19.94 21.30 -11.40
N THR A 554 20.28 21.52 -12.66
CA THR A 554 20.02 20.58 -13.76
C THR A 554 20.90 19.33 -13.66
N ARG A 555 20.38 18.21 -14.19
CA ARG A 555 21.13 16.94 -14.23
C ARG A 555 22.45 17.07 -14.99
N ALA A 556 22.45 17.70 -16.15
CA ALA A 556 23.66 17.83 -16.96
C ALA A 556 24.76 18.64 -16.25
N LEU A 557 24.37 19.68 -15.49
CA LEU A 557 25.33 20.41 -14.67
C LEU A 557 25.88 19.55 -13.52
N LEU A 558 25.02 18.74 -12.88
CA LEU A 558 25.44 17.80 -11.85
C LEU A 558 26.37 16.72 -12.42
N ASP A 559 26.13 16.22 -13.62
CA ASP A 559 27.01 15.24 -14.27
C ASP A 559 28.37 15.87 -14.66
N ARG A 560 28.39 17.16 -15.04
CA ARG A 560 29.62 17.89 -15.43
C ARG A 560 30.46 18.34 -14.22
N TYR A 561 29.82 18.84 -13.16
CA TYR A 561 30.50 19.45 -12.01
C TYR A 561 30.20 18.77 -10.66
N GLY A 562 29.61 17.57 -10.68
CA GLY A 562 29.05 16.91 -9.49
C GLY A 562 30.02 16.78 -8.33
N TYR A 563 31.29 16.44 -8.60
CA TYR A 563 32.33 16.37 -7.56
C TYR A 563 32.48 17.69 -6.79
N LEU A 564 32.44 18.83 -7.50
CA LEU A 564 32.57 20.15 -6.87
C LEU A 564 31.32 20.53 -6.10
N ILE A 565 30.14 20.27 -6.67
CA ILE A 565 28.85 20.53 -6.02
C ILE A 565 28.74 19.72 -4.72
N GLN A 566 29.15 18.45 -4.74
CA GLN A 566 29.21 17.59 -3.55
C GLN A 566 30.20 18.08 -2.50
N ALA A 567 31.26 18.80 -2.89
CA ALA A 567 32.23 19.38 -1.97
C ALA A 567 31.77 20.72 -1.37
N MET A 568 30.67 21.32 -1.84
CA MET A 568 30.15 22.58 -1.30
C MET A 568 29.51 22.36 0.06
N PRO A 569 29.70 23.28 1.03
CA PRO A 569 29.13 23.18 2.38
C PRO A 569 27.66 23.62 2.41
N SER A 570 26.85 23.13 1.46
CA SER A 570 25.57 23.73 1.12
C SER A 570 24.45 22.71 1.11
N ASP A 571 23.71 22.66 2.23
CA ASP A 571 22.50 21.83 2.39
C ASP A 571 21.30 22.40 1.59
N ASN A 572 21.43 23.44 0.75
CA ASN A 572 20.33 24.16 0.08
C ASN A 572 20.21 23.88 -1.43
N ILE A 573 21.02 22.97 -1.96
CA ILE A 573 21.01 22.61 -3.39
C ILE A 573 20.05 21.42 -3.61
N LEU A 574 19.19 21.52 -4.62
CA LEU A 574 18.29 20.45 -5.05
C LEU A 574 18.44 20.17 -6.54
N GLU A 575 18.66 18.90 -6.89
CA GLU A 575 18.52 18.44 -8.28
C GLU A 575 17.04 18.57 -8.71
N TYR A 576 16.81 19.11 -9.91
CA TYR A 576 15.47 19.21 -10.49
C TYR A 576 15.43 18.72 -11.96
N PRO A 577 14.40 17.94 -12.36
CA PRO A 577 13.35 17.36 -11.51
C PRO A 577 13.98 16.43 -10.46
N ALA A 578 13.45 16.48 -9.24
CA ALA A 578 14.00 15.72 -8.13
C ALA A 578 13.76 14.22 -8.42
N GLN A 579 14.77 13.52 -8.93
CA GLN A 579 14.66 12.10 -9.27
C GLN A 579 14.66 11.19 -8.04
#